data_AF-A0A1C4NDP5-F1
#
_entry.id   AF-A0A1C4NDP5-F1
#
_cell.length_a   1.000
_cell.length_b   1.000
_cell.length_c   1.000
_cell.angle_alpha   90.00
_cell.angle_beta   90.00
_cell.angle_gamma   90.00
#
_symmetry.space_group_name_H-M   'P 1'
#
loop_
_entity.id
_entity.type
_entity.pdbx_description
1 polymer ?
#
loop_
_entity_poly.entity_id
_entity_poly.type
_entity_poly.pdbx_seq_one_letter_code
_entity_poly.pdbx_strand_id
1 'polypeptide(L)'
;MMTATGEVSGARWEPPELPEARGDLSAHLLTALRAGRDAPPWGPQAARVDPLGGDLQLSLFVLYGLQRGGWAGLPPTAEWEPLLLGLRRPLERRFLEALRGLTRGAEDVSAAFADLLVQPEGGDPTSVSGALERDGKPWQIREYAVLRAPARAFEDDGPAWALPRLPAHPRAGLLSVLHARAGHGQPA
;
A
#
# COMPACT_ATOMS: atom_id res chain seq x y z
N MET A 1 -14.70 -37.23 9.13
CA MET A 1 -14.35 -36.78 7.77
C MET A 1 -15.42 -35.79 7.34
N MET A 2 -15.25 -34.50 7.69
CA MET A 2 -16.17 -33.42 7.30
C MET A 2 -15.59 -32.74 6.06
N THR A 3 -16.17 -33.03 4.91
CA THR A 3 -15.94 -32.28 3.68
C THR A 3 -16.72 -30.97 3.77
N ALA A 4 -16.02 -29.87 4.07
CA ALA A 4 -16.57 -28.54 3.88
C ALA A 4 -16.41 -28.18 2.40
N THR A 5 -17.45 -28.44 1.61
CA THR A 5 -17.63 -27.83 0.30
C THR A 5 -18.10 -26.40 0.51
N GLY A 6 -17.16 -25.48 0.76
CA GLY A 6 -17.40 -24.06 0.60
C GLY A 6 -17.28 -23.74 -0.88
N GLU A 7 -18.40 -23.51 -1.56
CA GLU A 7 -18.37 -22.80 -2.84
C GLU A 7 -17.74 -21.43 -2.58
N VAL A 8 -16.57 -21.18 -3.15
CA VAL A 8 -16.01 -19.83 -3.24
C VAL A 8 -16.89 -19.09 -4.24
N SER A 9 -18.00 -18.54 -3.73
CA SER A 9 -18.75 -17.51 -4.44
C SER A 9 -17.74 -16.46 -4.85
N GLY A 10 -17.64 -16.16 -6.15
CA GLY A 10 -16.75 -15.14 -6.69
C GLY A 10 -17.01 -13.82 -5.97
N ALA A 11 -16.24 -13.57 -4.92
CA ALA A 11 -16.55 -12.53 -3.96
C ALA A 11 -16.47 -11.20 -4.70
N ARG A 12 -17.62 -10.54 -4.86
CA ARG A 12 -17.61 -9.14 -5.27
C ARG A 12 -16.81 -8.40 -4.21
N TRP A 13 -15.72 -7.77 -4.62
CA TRP A 13 -14.98 -6.86 -3.76
C TRP A 13 -15.94 -5.75 -3.34
N GLU A 14 -16.28 -5.71 -2.05
CA GLU A 14 -17.00 -4.60 -1.45
C GLU A 14 -15.98 -3.58 -0.96
N PRO A 15 -16.08 -2.31 -1.40
CA PRO A 15 -15.18 -1.27 -0.94
C PRO A 15 -15.24 -1.12 0.59
N PRO A 16 -14.11 -1.06 1.30
CA PRO A 16 -14.10 -0.91 2.75
C PRO A 16 -14.60 0.48 3.18
N GLU A 17 -14.99 0.61 4.45
CA GLU A 17 -15.29 1.91 5.04
C GLU A 17 -14.03 2.79 5.16
N LEU A 18 -14.25 4.10 5.15
CA LEU A 18 -13.16 5.05 5.39
C LEU A 18 -12.58 4.89 6.81
N PRO A 19 -11.25 4.87 6.96
CA PRO A 19 -10.61 4.72 8.26
C PRO A 19 -10.81 5.93 9.17
N GLU A 20 -10.47 5.79 10.44
CA GLU A 20 -10.41 6.90 11.39
C GLU A 20 -9.20 7.81 11.12
N ALA A 21 -9.39 9.13 11.31
CA ALA A 21 -8.34 10.11 11.14
C ALA A 21 -7.21 9.92 12.16
N ARG A 22 -5.97 10.23 11.76
CA ARG A 22 -4.76 10.18 12.60
C ARG A 22 -4.15 11.56 12.89
N GLY A 23 -4.75 12.62 12.35
CA GLY A 23 -4.33 14.00 12.56
C GLY A 23 -5.16 14.95 11.70
N ASP A 24 -4.77 16.23 11.69
CA ASP A 24 -5.52 17.29 11.03
C ASP A 24 -5.63 17.08 9.52
N LEU A 25 -4.57 16.55 8.87
CA LEU A 25 -4.57 16.36 7.42
C LEU A 25 -5.57 15.27 7.01
N SER A 26 -5.50 14.10 7.66
CA SER A 26 -6.42 13.00 7.39
C SER A 26 -7.85 13.35 7.83
N ALA A 27 -8.05 14.05 8.94
CA ALA A 27 -9.38 14.52 9.35
C ALA A 27 -10.01 15.44 8.28
N HIS A 28 -9.22 16.35 7.74
CA HIS A 28 -9.68 17.26 6.69
C HIS A 28 -9.99 16.51 5.38
N LEU A 29 -9.11 15.59 4.95
CA LEU A 29 -9.33 14.71 3.80
C LEU A 29 -10.63 13.91 3.92
N LEU A 30 -10.83 13.22 5.04
CA LEU A 30 -12.00 12.38 5.26
C LEU A 30 -13.28 13.21 5.30
N THR A 31 -13.22 14.43 5.85
CA THR A 31 -14.35 15.36 5.85
C THR A 31 -14.71 15.82 4.43
N ALA A 32 -13.71 16.18 3.62
CA ALA A 32 -13.91 16.58 2.23
C ALA A 32 -14.54 15.44 1.40
N LEU A 33 -14.02 14.22 1.54
CA LEU A 33 -14.55 13.03 0.88
C LEU A 33 -16.02 12.76 1.24
N ARG A 34 -16.37 12.83 2.54
CA ARG A 34 -17.75 12.62 3.00
C ARG A 34 -18.71 13.72 2.55
N ALA A 35 -18.22 14.95 2.48
CA ALA A 35 -19.04 16.10 2.09
C ALA A 35 -19.28 16.20 0.57
N GLY A 36 -18.51 15.46 -0.25
CA GLY A 36 -18.54 15.58 -1.70
C GLY A 36 -18.22 16.99 -2.20
N ARG A 37 -17.44 17.75 -1.43
CA ARG A 37 -17.15 19.18 -1.67
C ARG A 37 -15.69 19.40 -2.05
N ASP A 38 -15.48 20.44 -2.85
CA ASP A 38 -14.18 21.01 -3.13
C ASP A 38 -13.42 21.29 -1.84
N ALA A 39 -12.28 20.65 -1.67
CA ALA A 39 -11.45 20.88 -0.51
C ALA A 39 -10.63 22.18 -0.66
N PRO A 40 -10.45 22.96 0.42
CA PRO A 40 -9.62 24.16 0.41
C PRO A 40 -8.15 23.82 0.10
N PRO A 41 -7.30 24.82 -0.22
CA PRO A 41 -5.94 24.55 -0.67
C PRO A 41 -5.14 23.76 0.36
N TRP A 42 -4.76 22.55 -0.02
CA TRP A 42 -4.03 21.58 0.79
C TRP A 42 -2.56 21.93 1.07
N GLY A 43 -2.01 22.90 0.33
CA GLY A 43 -0.57 23.22 0.30
C GLY A 43 0.04 23.54 1.67
N PRO A 44 -0.55 24.42 2.49
CA PRO A 44 -0.01 24.76 3.80
C PRO A 44 0.03 23.60 4.80
N GLN A 45 -0.98 22.72 4.77
CA GLN A 45 -1.12 21.58 5.67
C GLN A 45 -0.14 20.46 5.27
N ALA A 46 -0.05 20.16 3.97
CA ALA A 46 0.87 19.17 3.42
C ALA A 46 2.35 19.50 3.71
N ALA A 47 2.71 20.78 3.78
CA ALA A 47 4.08 21.21 4.06
C ALA A 47 4.52 21.00 5.52
N ARG A 48 3.57 20.93 6.46
CA ARG A 48 3.84 20.94 7.92
C ARG A 48 3.76 19.56 8.57
N VAL A 49 3.10 18.61 7.93
CA VAL A 49 2.94 17.24 8.47
C VAL A 49 4.26 16.48 8.44
N ASP A 50 4.48 15.57 9.39
CA ASP A 50 5.62 14.65 9.38
C ASP A 50 5.57 13.74 8.12
N PRO A 51 6.62 13.73 7.26
CA PRO A 51 6.67 12.88 6.07
C PRO A 51 6.53 11.37 6.34
N LEU A 52 6.94 10.91 7.52
CA LEU A 52 6.88 9.49 7.90
C LEU A 52 5.77 9.22 8.92
N GLY A 53 5.07 10.28 9.34
CA GLY A 53 4.05 10.24 10.38
C GLY A 53 2.74 9.60 9.91
N GLY A 54 2.01 9.02 10.86
CA GLY A 54 0.78 8.30 10.59
C GLY A 54 -0.32 9.12 9.91
N ASP A 55 -0.34 10.44 10.09
CA ASP A 55 -1.31 11.34 9.46
C ASP A 55 -1.10 11.43 7.94
N LEU A 56 0.13 11.71 7.48
CA LEU A 56 0.46 11.74 6.06
C LEU A 56 0.32 10.35 5.42
N GLN A 57 0.80 9.30 6.09
CA GLN A 57 0.73 7.93 5.57
C GLN A 57 -0.72 7.46 5.41
N LEU A 58 -1.61 7.80 6.34
CA LEU A 58 -3.04 7.51 6.23
C LEU A 58 -3.67 8.29 5.06
N SER A 59 -3.34 9.58 4.90
CA SER A 59 -3.84 10.36 3.77
C SER A 59 -3.42 9.78 2.42
N LEU A 60 -2.14 9.37 2.27
CA LEU A 60 -1.68 8.68 1.06
C LEU A 60 -2.41 7.35 0.86
N PHE A 61 -2.59 6.56 1.92
CA PHE A 61 -3.32 5.30 1.86
C PHE A 61 -4.76 5.47 1.36
N VAL A 62 -5.49 6.47 1.89
CA VAL A 62 -6.86 6.79 1.45
C VAL A 62 -6.88 7.24 -0.01
N LEU A 63 -5.97 8.13 -0.40
CA LEU A 63 -5.89 8.65 -1.77
C LEU A 63 -5.54 7.56 -2.79
N TYR A 64 -4.66 6.61 -2.44
CA TYR A 64 -4.38 5.44 -3.28
C TYR A 64 -5.55 4.46 -3.32
N GLY A 65 -6.27 4.28 -2.21
CA GLY A 65 -7.45 3.41 -2.13
C GLY A 65 -8.52 3.78 -3.17
N LEU A 66 -8.64 5.07 -3.52
CA LEU A 66 -9.54 5.52 -4.58
C LEU A 66 -9.28 4.83 -5.92
N GLN A 67 -8.02 4.56 -6.28
CA GLN A 67 -7.66 3.85 -7.53
C GLN A 67 -7.60 2.32 -7.38
N ARG A 68 -7.82 1.78 -6.18
CA ARG A 68 -7.66 0.36 -5.85
C ARG A 68 -8.97 -0.30 -5.39
N GLY A 69 -10.09 0.13 -5.98
CA GLY A 69 -11.42 -0.37 -5.65
C GLY A 69 -12.28 0.58 -4.82
N GLY A 70 -11.76 1.75 -4.44
CA GLY A 70 -12.54 2.82 -3.82
C GLY A 70 -12.86 2.59 -2.34
N TRP A 71 -13.77 3.42 -1.83
CA TRP A 71 -14.25 3.37 -0.44
C TRP A 71 -15.78 3.34 -0.41
N ALA A 72 -16.34 2.69 0.60
CA ALA A 72 -17.78 2.61 0.80
C ALA A 72 -18.42 4.01 0.83
N GLY A 73 -19.51 4.18 0.08
CA GLY A 73 -20.26 5.44 0.01
C GLY A 73 -19.64 6.53 -0.85
N LEU A 74 -18.47 6.31 -1.47
CA LEU A 74 -17.89 7.23 -2.45
C LEU A 74 -18.23 6.79 -3.88
N PRO A 75 -18.51 7.74 -4.80
CA PRO A 75 -18.72 7.39 -6.20
C PRO A 75 -17.42 6.90 -6.84
N PRO A 76 -17.46 5.95 -7.80
CA PRO A 76 -16.25 5.49 -8.51
C PRO A 76 -15.47 6.61 -9.18
N THR A 77 -16.16 7.69 -9.60
CA THR A 77 -15.54 8.87 -10.22
C THR A 77 -14.68 9.70 -9.27
N ALA A 78 -14.74 9.47 -7.95
CA ALA A 78 -13.93 10.18 -6.97
C ALA A 78 -12.42 9.97 -7.19
N GLU A 79 -12.02 8.88 -7.85
CA GLU A 79 -10.63 8.64 -8.24
C GLU A 79 -10.05 9.70 -9.20
N TRP A 80 -10.93 10.41 -9.91
CA TRP A 80 -10.61 11.44 -10.91
C TRP A 80 -10.79 12.87 -10.39
N GLU A 81 -11.14 13.06 -9.12
CA GLU A 81 -11.38 14.39 -8.57
C GLU A 81 -10.06 15.21 -8.57
N PRO A 82 -9.98 16.33 -9.31
CA PRO A 82 -8.73 17.05 -9.51
C PRO A 82 -8.09 17.61 -8.24
N LEU A 83 -8.87 18.05 -7.25
CA LEU A 83 -8.35 18.58 -5.99
C LEU A 83 -7.71 17.48 -5.13
N LEU A 84 -8.28 16.27 -5.13
CA LEU A 84 -7.69 15.09 -4.47
C LEU A 84 -6.38 14.67 -5.15
N LEU A 85 -6.34 14.68 -6.48
CA LEU A 85 -5.10 14.45 -7.23
C LEU A 85 -4.05 15.54 -6.95
N GLY A 86 -4.51 16.79 -6.82
CA GLY A 86 -3.71 17.95 -6.44
C GLY A 86 -3.11 17.85 -5.03
N LEU A 87 -3.81 17.21 -4.09
CA LEU A 87 -3.28 16.88 -2.75
C LEU A 87 -2.26 15.75 -2.79
N ARG A 88 -2.50 14.69 -3.58
CA ARG A 88 -1.65 13.50 -3.55
C ARG A 88 -0.20 13.81 -3.91
N ARG A 89 0.01 14.58 -4.98
CA ARG A 89 1.35 14.89 -5.51
C ARG A 89 2.31 15.55 -4.49
N PRO A 90 1.94 16.61 -3.75
CA PRO A 90 2.82 17.20 -2.75
C PRO A 90 3.11 16.25 -1.58
N LEU A 91 2.14 15.42 -1.16
CA LEU A 91 2.37 14.41 -0.11
C LEU A 91 3.36 13.34 -0.59
N GLU A 92 3.19 12.83 -1.81
CA GLU A 92 4.11 11.87 -2.44
C GLU A 92 5.53 12.43 -2.52
N ARG A 93 5.68 13.68 -2.97
CA ARG A 93 6.98 14.34 -3.05
C ARG A 93 7.65 14.41 -1.68
N ARG A 94 6.92 14.87 -0.66
CA ARG A 94 7.44 15.01 0.69
C ARG A 94 7.85 13.66 1.29
N PHE A 95 7.03 12.63 1.12
CA PHE A 95 7.35 11.29 1.56
C PHE A 95 8.59 10.74 0.84
N LEU A 96 8.65 10.88 -0.48
CA LEU A 96 9.77 10.39 -1.30
C LEU A 96 11.08 11.13 -1.01
N GLU A 97 11.03 12.44 -0.77
CA GLU A 97 12.19 13.24 -0.35
C GLU A 97 12.73 12.75 0.99
N ALA A 98 11.86 12.46 1.97
CA ALA A 98 12.26 11.89 3.24
C ALA A 98 12.88 10.48 3.09
N LEU A 99 12.25 9.58 2.31
CA LEU A 99 12.79 8.24 2.04
C LEU A 99 14.16 8.29 1.37
N ARG A 100 14.35 9.20 0.40
CA ARG A 100 15.65 9.40 -0.26
C ARG A 100 16.70 9.91 0.71
N GLY A 101 16.32 10.77 1.66
CA GLY A 101 17.23 11.24 2.71
C GLY A 101 17.66 10.15 3.70
N LEU A 102 16.87 9.10 3.87
CA LEU A 102 17.17 7.96 4.76
C LEU A 102 17.96 6.84 4.09
N THR A 103 18.06 6.84 2.76
CA THR A 103 18.73 5.78 2.00
C THR A 103 20.09 6.26 1.49
N ARG A 104 21.12 5.43 1.61
CA ARG A 104 22.49 5.76 1.17
C ARG A 104 22.72 5.53 -0.33
N GLY A 105 21.74 4.95 -1.04
CA GLY A 105 21.89 4.45 -2.40
C GLY A 105 22.81 3.22 -2.44
N ALA A 106 23.04 2.72 -3.66
CA ALA A 106 24.02 1.68 -3.95
C ALA A 106 24.69 1.99 -5.29
N GLU A 107 25.91 1.50 -5.49
CA GLU A 107 26.68 1.73 -6.73
C GLU A 107 26.00 1.09 -7.94
N ASP A 108 25.49 -0.13 -7.76
CA ASP A 108 24.69 -0.84 -8.75
C ASP A 108 23.61 -1.71 -8.09
N VAL A 109 22.83 -2.40 -8.92
CA VAL A 109 21.75 -3.29 -8.48
C VAL A 109 22.29 -4.47 -7.67
N SER A 110 23.42 -5.05 -8.08
CA SER A 110 24.01 -6.20 -7.40
C SER A 110 24.46 -5.83 -5.98
N ALA A 111 25.14 -4.69 -5.82
CA ALA A 111 25.53 -4.14 -4.53
C ALA A 111 24.32 -3.83 -3.66
N ALA A 112 23.21 -3.33 -4.24
CA ALA A 112 21.98 -3.08 -3.50
C ALA A 112 21.35 -4.35 -2.88
N PHE A 113 21.51 -5.49 -3.56
CA PHE A 113 20.92 -6.77 -3.13
C PHE A 113 21.88 -7.67 -2.36
N ALA A 114 23.19 -7.45 -2.42
CA ALA A 114 24.20 -8.35 -1.86
C ALA A 114 23.89 -8.75 -0.40
N ASP A 115 23.66 -7.76 0.46
CA ASP A 115 23.36 -8.00 1.89
C ASP A 115 21.92 -8.51 2.12
N LEU A 116 20.97 -8.15 1.25
CA LEU A 116 19.56 -8.56 1.36
C LEU A 116 19.33 -10.04 0.99
N LEU A 117 20.23 -10.62 0.21
CA LEU A 117 20.16 -12.02 -0.23
C LEU A 117 20.85 -12.99 0.72
N VAL A 118 21.51 -12.49 1.76
CA VAL A 118 22.17 -13.30 2.78
C VAL A 118 21.29 -13.35 4.03
N GLN A 119 20.93 -14.56 4.47
CA GLN A 119 20.29 -14.74 5.78
C GLN A 119 21.36 -14.72 6.88
N PRO A 120 21.27 -13.82 7.87
CA PRO A 120 22.25 -13.77 8.96
C PRO A 120 22.27 -15.07 9.76
N GLU A 121 23.46 -15.51 10.18
CA GLU A 121 23.58 -16.61 11.14
C GLU A 121 22.92 -16.20 12.47
N GLY A 122 21.99 -17.03 12.96
CA GLY A 122 21.16 -16.70 14.13
C GLY A 122 19.91 -15.84 13.82
N GLY A 123 19.71 -15.49 12.55
CA GLY A 123 18.58 -14.69 12.08
C GLY A 123 18.75 -13.19 12.32
N ASP A 124 17.93 -12.40 11.64
CA ASP A 124 17.90 -10.95 11.85
C ASP A 124 17.20 -10.62 13.19
N PRO A 125 17.89 -9.97 14.15
CA PRO A 125 17.29 -9.62 15.44
C PRO A 125 16.16 -8.58 15.30
N THR A 126 16.07 -7.88 14.18
CA THR A 126 14.98 -6.94 13.86
C THR A 126 13.80 -7.60 13.14
N SER A 127 13.92 -8.90 12.82
CA SER A 127 12.88 -9.66 12.13
C SER A 127 11.64 -9.86 13.00
N VAL A 128 10.55 -9.19 12.62
CA VAL A 128 9.23 -9.39 13.25
C VAL A 128 8.75 -10.83 13.11
N SER A 129 8.95 -11.45 11.94
CA SER A 129 8.55 -12.85 11.74
C SER A 129 9.40 -13.81 12.58
N GLY A 130 10.71 -13.56 12.71
CA GLY A 130 11.58 -14.36 13.57
C GLY A 130 11.22 -14.23 15.06
N ALA A 131 10.85 -13.02 15.51
CA ALA A 131 10.35 -12.81 16.87
C ALA A 131 9.02 -13.54 17.13
N LEU A 132 8.10 -13.48 16.16
CA LEU A 132 6.81 -14.19 16.23
C LEU A 132 6.97 -15.71 16.18
N GLU A 133 7.94 -16.22 15.43
CA GLU A 133 8.26 -17.65 15.39
C GLU A 133 8.75 -18.16 16.76
N ARG A 134 9.66 -17.42 17.40
CA ARG A 134 10.25 -17.81 18.69
C ARG A 134 9.30 -17.64 19.87
N ASP A 135 8.70 -16.45 19.97
CA ASP A 135 8.03 -15.97 21.19
C ASP A 135 6.58 -15.49 20.94
N GLY A 136 6.07 -15.68 19.72
CA GLY A 136 4.79 -15.11 19.30
C GLY A 136 3.58 -15.67 20.03
N LYS A 137 2.69 -14.79 20.44
CA LYS A 137 1.40 -15.14 21.04
C LYS A 137 0.32 -15.21 19.96
N PRO A 138 -0.73 -16.05 20.12
CA PRO A 138 -1.81 -16.15 19.14
C PRO A 138 -2.45 -14.80 18.74
N TRP A 139 -2.56 -13.86 19.68
CA TRP A 139 -3.08 -12.52 19.38
C TRP A 139 -2.11 -11.67 18.55
N GLN A 140 -0.79 -11.82 18.73
CA GLN A 140 0.23 -11.11 17.94
C GLN A 140 0.28 -11.63 16.50
N ILE A 141 0.08 -12.94 16.31
CA ILE A 141 -0.03 -13.51 14.96
C ILE A 141 -1.27 -12.96 14.23
N ARG A 142 -2.41 -12.87 14.93
CA ARG A 142 -3.62 -12.26 14.38
C ARG A 142 -3.42 -10.78 14.05
N GLU A 143 -2.83 -10.02 14.97
CA GLU A 143 -2.51 -8.61 14.75
C GLU A 143 -1.56 -8.41 13.56
N TYR A 144 -0.49 -9.20 13.48
CA TYR A 144 0.45 -9.18 12.37
C TYR A 144 -0.25 -9.45 11.02
N ALA A 145 -1.15 -10.44 10.98
CA ALA A 145 -1.93 -10.74 9.79
C ALA A 145 -2.83 -9.56 9.39
N VAL A 146 -3.52 -8.93 10.35
CA VAL A 146 -4.35 -7.75 10.11
C VAL A 146 -3.52 -6.58 9.59
N LEU A 147 -2.36 -6.29 10.20
CA LEU A 147 -1.50 -5.18 9.80
C LEU A 147 -0.90 -5.36 8.41
N ARG A 148 -0.64 -6.60 7.98
CA ARG A 148 -0.12 -6.89 6.63
C ARG A 148 -1.20 -7.03 5.57
N ALA A 149 -2.45 -7.31 5.93
CA ALA A 149 -3.51 -7.57 4.96
C ALA A 149 -3.67 -6.46 3.90
N PRO A 150 -3.68 -5.15 4.25
CA PRO A 150 -3.80 -4.10 3.24
C PRO A 150 -2.62 -4.05 2.27
N ALA A 151 -1.39 -4.23 2.77
CA ALA A 151 -0.20 -4.22 1.91
C ALA A 151 -0.20 -5.40 0.93
N ARG A 152 -0.67 -6.57 1.39
CA ARG A 152 -0.77 -7.78 0.56
C ARG A 152 -1.87 -7.69 -0.49
N ALA A 153 -3.00 -7.05 -0.17
CA ALA A 153 -4.12 -6.90 -1.10
C ALA A 153 -3.75 -6.07 -2.36
N PHE A 154 -2.76 -5.19 -2.24
CA PHE A 154 -2.36 -4.25 -3.30
C PHE A 154 -0.91 -4.43 -3.75
N GLU A 155 -0.27 -5.54 -3.37
CA GLU A 155 1.17 -5.75 -3.61
C GLU A 155 1.51 -5.78 -5.10
N ASP A 156 0.59 -6.28 -5.92
CA ASP A 156 0.77 -6.42 -7.35
C ASP A 156 0.35 -5.18 -8.16
N ASP A 157 -0.39 -4.25 -7.54
CA ASP A 157 -0.82 -3.01 -8.20
C ASP A 157 0.38 -2.15 -8.59
N GLY A 158 1.29 -1.89 -7.64
CA GLY A 158 2.47 -1.04 -7.88
C GLY A 158 3.26 -1.46 -9.13
N PRO A 159 3.70 -2.73 -9.22
CA PRO A 159 4.37 -3.23 -10.42
C PRO A 159 3.49 -3.20 -11.68
N ALA A 160 2.18 -3.48 -11.59
CA ALA A 160 1.29 -3.42 -12.75
C ALA A 160 1.25 -2.03 -13.39
N TRP A 161 1.29 -0.95 -12.59
CA TRP A 161 1.34 0.43 -13.10
C TRP A 161 2.65 0.76 -13.84
N ALA A 162 3.71 -0.04 -13.66
CA ALA A 162 4.97 0.13 -14.39
C ALA A 162 4.92 -0.46 -15.81
N LEU A 163 4.05 -1.45 -16.07
CA LEU A 163 4.01 -2.20 -17.34
C LEU A 163 4.02 -1.34 -18.61
N PRO A 164 3.22 -0.25 -18.72
CA PRO A 164 3.19 0.56 -19.94
C PRO A 164 4.52 1.29 -20.21
N ARG A 165 5.35 1.48 -19.18
CA ARG A 165 6.60 2.25 -19.24
C ARG A 165 7.83 1.39 -19.53
N LEU A 166 7.71 0.07 -19.38
CA LEU A 166 8.83 -0.86 -19.54
C LEU A 166 9.05 -1.26 -21.01
N PRO A 167 10.30 -1.36 -21.50
CA PRO A 167 10.62 -2.00 -22.78
C PRO A 167 10.16 -3.46 -22.85
N ALA A 168 10.13 -4.04 -24.06
CA ALA A 168 9.55 -5.37 -24.31
C ALA A 168 10.10 -6.48 -23.39
N HIS A 169 11.42 -6.59 -23.24
CA HIS A 169 12.05 -7.65 -22.46
C HIS A 169 11.74 -7.57 -20.94
N PRO A 170 12.02 -6.46 -20.22
CA PRO A 170 11.66 -6.36 -18.80
C PRO A 170 10.15 -6.40 -18.57
N ARG A 171 9.34 -5.93 -19.52
CA ARG A 171 7.88 -6.04 -19.45
C ARG A 171 7.42 -7.50 -19.47
N ALA A 172 7.99 -8.33 -20.35
CA ALA A 172 7.66 -9.76 -20.42
C ALA A 172 8.02 -10.49 -19.11
N GLY A 173 9.18 -10.19 -18.53
CA GLY A 173 9.58 -10.73 -17.22
C GLY A 173 8.62 -10.34 -16.11
N LEU A 174 8.23 -9.06 -16.02
CA LEU A 174 7.28 -8.60 -15.01
C LEU A 174 5.89 -9.21 -15.18
N LEU A 175 5.40 -9.31 -16.43
CA LEU A 175 4.12 -9.98 -16.71
C LEU A 175 4.13 -11.45 -16.28
N SER A 176 5.23 -12.17 -16.47
CA SER A 176 5.35 -13.56 -16.03
C SER A 176 5.21 -13.68 -14.51
N VAL A 177 5.86 -12.79 -13.74
CA VAL A 177 5.74 -12.74 -12.27
C VAL A 177 4.30 -12.43 -11.84
N LEU A 178 3.68 -11.39 -12.41
CA LEU A 178 2.30 -11.00 -12.08
C LEU A 178 1.29 -12.11 -12.43
N HIS A 179 1.49 -12.78 -13.57
CA HIS A 179 0.64 -13.90 -13.97
C HIS A 179 0.72 -15.08 -12.99
N ALA A 180 1.94 -15.44 -12.55
CA ALA A 180 2.12 -16.48 -11.55
C ALA A 180 1.47 -16.10 -10.20
N ARG A 181 1.60 -14.85 -9.77
CA ARG A 181 0.97 -14.34 -8.54
C ARG A 181 -0.55 -14.32 -8.61
N ALA A 182 -1.11 -14.07 -9.79
CA ALA A 182 -2.54 -14.16 -10.07
C ALA A 182 -3.04 -15.61 -10.29
N GLY A 183 -2.35 -16.61 -9.75
CA GLY A 183 -2.77 -18.01 -9.82
C GLY A 183 -2.74 -18.59 -11.24
N HIS A 184 -1.87 -18.09 -12.12
CA HIS A 184 -1.81 -18.50 -13.52
C HIS A 184 -3.14 -18.31 -14.28
N GLY A 185 -3.95 -17.32 -13.88
CA GLY A 185 -5.26 -17.05 -14.47
C GLY A 185 -6.36 -18.01 -14.02
N GLN A 186 -6.08 -18.85 -13.01
CA GLN A 186 -7.08 -19.65 -12.32
C GLN A 186 -7.47 -18.92 -11.01
N PRO A 187 -8.68 -18.35 -10.92
CA PRO A 187 -9.15 -17.77 -9.67
C PRO A 187 -9.28 -18.87 -8.60
N ALA A 188 -8.89 -18.55 -7.36
CA ALA A 188 -9.04 -19.42 -6.20
C ALA A 188 -10.49 -19.47 -5.69
#